data_AF-A0A6I3P1L6-F1
#
_entry.id   AF-A0A6I3P1L6-F1
#
_cell.length_a   1.000
_cell.length_b   1.000
_cell.length_c   1.000
_cell.angle_alpha   90.00
_cell.angle_beta   90.00
_cell.angle_gamma   90.00
#
_symmetry.space_group_name_H-M   'P 1'
#
loop_
_entity.id
_entity.type
_entity.pdbx_description
1 polymer ?
#
loop_
_entity_poly.entity_id
_entity_poly.type
_entity_poly.pdbx_seq_one_letter_code
_entity_poly.pdbx_strand_id
1 'polypeptide(L)'
;MNSYKISLFRLGMLLPAYLIFNYVYSIIYNSAGFAFTILWPIYYLSFVMILLGNIFIFRDLSKIKSSVEDDGFIQKTSTIQLVLATIGAFIQIIGFPLNYIENYSLLASASIVYSIILIIGIYQKVILEQDKDVSSILGFVFGITVLFLSNLVLLTTPSPIAKYSTSSFRQEFQSLGLKGKVELIDQHREIEAFNGTVYKLTYTEHLSDGTILKEDTTAKIHKISGEHLSNFFLLSGTDLETLLNDKEKALFHTVKQDEFSFLLDVYKERPNFQQEEERIKNATAEKIDKLFTTPITSSFKFGKYPIENYYVAIMAQAVSNREKGDFDAAGFYNITTKDLMKNKGLTLDFDCDLTKIKAENGSPLDTFKEKILSLPKNSFSDGIYNISCSYDENGIKKKVTCPFVVEDGVGHFEKDVIEGNQTN
;
A
#
# COMPACT_ATOMS: atom_id res chain seq x y z
N MET A 1 -24.60 63.43 -6.45
CA MET A 1 -23.44 62.63 -6.02
C MET A 1 -23.18 61.58 -7.09
N ASN A 2 -21.96 61.47 -7.64
CA ASN A 2 -21.68 60.44 -8.65
C ASN A 2 -21.86 59.06 -8.03
N SER A 3 -22.86 58.31 -8.49
CA SER A 3 -23.12 56.94 -8.07
C SER A 3 -21.87 56.08 -8.33
N TYR A 4 -21.50 55.23 -7.37
CA TYR A 4 -20.34 54.37 -7.48
C TYR A 4 -20.56 53.33 -8.60
N LYS A 5 -19.64 53.28 -9.57
CA LYS A 5 -19.72 52.33 -10.69
C LYS A 5 -19.21 50.94 -10.27
N ILE A 6 -20.04 49.92 -10.47
CA ILE A 6 -19.69 48.52 -10.19
C ILE A 6 -18.66 48.03 -11.22
N SER A 7 -17.51 47.59 -10.73
CA SER A 7 -16.46 46.97 -11.55
C SER A 7 -16.52 45.45 -11.45
N LEU A 8 -17.09 44.81 -12.48
CA LEU A 8 -17.14 43.34 -12.58
C LEU A 8 -15.75 42.72 -12.72
N PHE A 9 -14.79 43.45 -13.28
CA PHE A 9 -13.38 43.02 -13.32
C PHE A 9 -12.80 42.86 -11.93
N ARG A 10 -13.01 43.84 -11.05
CA ARG A 10 -12.51 43.79 -9.66
C ARG A 10 -13.25 42.77 -8.80
N LEU A 11 -14.58 42.65 -8.97
CA LEU A 11 -15.38 41.64 -8.27
C LEU A 11 -15.03 40.21 -8.72
N GLY A 12 -14.73 40.01 -10.00
CA GLY A 12 -14.42 38.69 -10.55
C GLY A 12 -12.96 38.27 -10.46
N MET A 13 -12.05 39.14 -10.01
CA MET A 13 -10.58 38.95 -10.09
C MET A 13 -10.07 37.69 -9.38
N LEU A 14 -10.70 37.26 -8.28
CA LEU A 14 -10.23 36.11 -7.50
C LEU A 14 -10.34 34.79 -8.25
N LEU A 15 -11.41 34.58 -9.00
CA LEU A 15 -11.64 33.34 -9.77
C LEU A 15 -10.51 33.04 -10.78
N PRO A 16 -10.13 33.96 -11.70
CA PRO A 16 -9.03 33.72 -12.62
C PRO A 16 -7.67 33.74 -11.91
N ALA A 17 -7.50 34.48 -10.80
CA ALA A 17 -6.26 34.45 -10.03
C ALA A 17 -6.01 33.05 -9.44
N TYR A 18 -7.04 32.43 -8.87
CA TYR A 18 -6.96 31.05 -8.39
C TYR A 18 -6.80 30.03 -9.52
N LEU A 19 -7.43 30.25 -10.68
CA LEU A 19 -7.23 29.40 -11.85
C LEU A 19 -5.78 29.40 -12.31
N ILE A 20 -5.17 30.59 -12.46
CA ILE A 20 -3.77 30.75 -12.86
C ILE A 20 -2.85 30.15 -11.80
N PHE A 21 -3.09 30.45 -10.52
CA PHE A 21 -2.33 29.90 -9.40
C PHE A 21 -2.32 28.37 -9.46
N ASN A 22 -3.49 27.74 -9.58
CA ASN A 22 -3.63 26.29 -9.60
C ASN A 22 -3.01 25.65 -10.84
N TYR A 23 -3.13 26.29 -12.00
CA TYR A 23 -2.50 25.81 -13.24
C TYR A 23 -0.98 25.83 -13.13
N VAL A 24 -0.41 26.94 -12.66
CA VAL A 24 1.04 27.09 -12.50
C VAL A 24 1.56 26.18 -11.39
N TYR A 25 0.84 26.11 -10.26
CA TYR A 25 1.15 25.20 -9.16
C TYR A 25 1.13 23.75 -9.61
N SER A 26 0.18 23.33 -10.45
CA SER A 26 0.15 22.00 -11.06
C SER A 26 1.45 21.67 -11.78
N ILE A 27 1.94 22.58 -12.63
CA ILE A 27 3.14 22.36 -13.44
C ILE A 27 4.39 22.30 -12.56
N ILE A 28 4.49 23.21 -11.58
CA ILE A 28 5.59 23.23 -10.60
C ILE A 28 5.59 21.93 -9.79
N TYR A 29 4.44 21.53 -9.25
CA TYR A 29 4.28 20.30 -8.48
C TYR A 29 4.60 19.06 -9.32
N ASN A 30 4.12 19.02 -10.56
CA ASN A 30 4.36 17.89 -11.46
C ASN A 30 5.81 17.75 -11.90
N SER A 31 6.57 18.83 -11.86
CA SER A 31 7.99 18.87 -12.24
C SER A 31 8.93 18.85 -11.03
N ALA A 32 8.48 18.45 -9.83
CA ALA A 32 9.30 18.45 -8.62
C ALA A 32 9.99 19.82 -8.35
N GLY A 33 9.31 20.92 -8.69
CA GLY A 33 9.86 22.26 -8.53
C GLY A 33 10.78 22.72 -9.64
N PHE A 34 11.19 21.88 -10.60
CA PHE A 34 12.06 22.31 -11.70
C PHE A 34 11.44 23.42 -12.54
N ALA A 35 10.13 23.34 -12.82
CA ALA A 35 9.44 24.40 -13.56
C ALA A 35 9.33 25.72 -12.78
N PHE A 36 9.58 25.73 -11.47
CA PHE A 36 9.61 26.96 -10.68
C PHE A 36 10.66 27.95 -11.20
N THR A 37 11.80 27.45 -11.70
CA THR A 37 12.86 28.28 -12.28
C THR A 37 12.38 29.20 -13.40
N ILE A 38 11.33 28.78 -14.13
CA ILE A 38 10.73 29.53 -15.24
C ILE A 38 9.42 30.21 -14.78
N LEU A 39 8.61 29.52 -13.99
CA LEU A 39 7.23 29.93 -13.67
C LEU A 39 7.08 30.78 -12.41
N TRP A 40 8.14 30.99 -11.63
CA TRP A 40 8.09 31.80 -10.40
C TRP A 40 7.44 33.20 -10.60
N PRO A 41 7.63 33.95 -11.72
CA PRO A 41 7.01 35.26 -11.86
C PRO A 41 5.48 35.16 -11.94
N ILE A 42 4.96 34.17 -12.66
CA ILE A 42 3.52 33.95 -12.82
C ILE A 42 2.93 33.45 -11.50
N TYR A 43 3.66 32.59 -10.78
CA TYR A 43 3.29 32.10 -9.45
C TYR A 43 3.11 33.26 -8.45
N TYR A 44 4.10 34.15 -8.30
CA TYR A 44 3.96 35.29 -7.39
C TYR A 44 2.94 36.33 -7.85
N LEU A 45 2.82 36.55 -9.16
CA LEU A 45 1.78 37.44 -9.71
C LEU A 45 0.38 36.95 -9.32
N SER A 46 0.14 35.65 -9.39
CA SER A 46 -1.16 35.07 -8.99
C SER A 46 -1.46 35.28 -7.50
N PHE A 47 -0.45 35.17 -6.62
CA PHE A 47 -0.61 35.50 -5.19
C PHE A 47 -0.95 36.97 -4.96
N VAL A 48 -0.26 37.88 -5.64
CA VAL A 48 -0.54 39.31 -5.53
C VAL A 48 -1.97 39.59 -6.00
N MET A 49 -2.42 38.95 -7.08
CA MET A 49 -3.80 39.07 -7.57
C MET A 49 -4.84 38.51 -6.59
N ILE A 50 -4.53 37.42 -5.87
CA ILE A 50 -5.40 36.89 -4.81
C ILE A 50 -5.51 37.89 -3.65
N LEU A 51 -4.39 38.44 -3.18
CA LEU A 51 -4.38 39.42 -2.09
C LEU A 51 -5.16 40.69 -2.48
N LEU A 52 -4.87 41.25 -3.66
CA LEU A 52 -5.56 42.43 -4.17
C LEU A 52 -7.05 42.17 -4.45
N GLY A 53 -7.40 40.99 -4.96
CA GLY A 53 -8.77 40.59 -5.22
C GLY A 53 -9.63 40.62 -3.95
N ASN A 54 -9.12 40.09 -2.83
CA ASN A 54 -9.81 40.17 -1.54
C ASN A 54 -10.02 41.63 -1.09
N ILE A 55 -8.97 42.45 -1.16
CA ILE A 55 -9.05 43.89 -0.81
C ILE A 55 -10.12 44.59 -1.67
N PHE A 56 -10.13 44.32 -2.97
CA PHE A 56 -11.08 44.93 -3.89
C PHE A 56 -12.51 44.49 -3.63
N ILE A 57 -12.77 43.20 -3.35
CA ILE A 57 -14.11 42.73 -3.02
C ILE A 57 -14.65 43.47 -1.79
N PHE A 58 -13.91 43.48 -0.67
CA PHE A 58 -14.41 44.14 0.54
C PHE A 58 -14.61 45.64 0.35
N ARG A 59 -13.65 46.32 -0.30
CA ARG A 59 -13.75 47.75 -0.57
C ARG A 59 -14.92 48.09 -1.47
N ASP A 60 -15.04 47.38 -2.60
CA ASP A 60 -16.03 47.69 -3.62
C ASP A 60 -17.44 47.40 -3.11
N LEU A 61 -17.66 46.28 -2.43
CA LEU A 61 -18.95 45.96 -1.81
C LEU A 61 -19.35 46.96 -0.72
N SER A 62 -18.40 47.37 0.12
CA SER A 62 -18.65 48.39 1.15
C SER A 62 -19.01 49.74 0.53
N LYS A 63 -18.33 50.12 -0.56
CA LYS A 63 -18.63 51.35 -1.30
C LYS A 63 -20.00 51.31 -1.98
N ILE A 64 -20.35 50.20 -2.63
CA ILE A 64 -21.68 49.99 -3.24
C ILE A 64 -22.75 50.19 -2.17
N LYS A 65 -22.61 49.49 -1.03
CA LYS A 65 -23.52 49.60 0.11
C LYS A 65 -23.63 51.04 0.62
N SER A 66 -22.53 51.77 0.82
CA SER A 66 -22.61 53.16 1.30
C SER A 66 -23.15 54.15 0.26
N SER A 67 -22.98 53.88 -1.02
CA SER A 67 -23.35 54.81 -2.09
C SER A 67 -24.81 54.73 -2.50
N VAL A 68 -25.49 53.63 -2.17
CA VAL A 68 -26.88 53.37 -2.49
C VAL A 68 -27.60 52.95 -1.20
N GLU A 69 -27.62 53.87 -0.23
CA GLU A 69 -28.20 53.62 1.11
C GLU A 69 -29.72 53.45 1.07
N ASP A 70 -30.38 54.17 0.16
CA ASP A 70 -31.84 54.23 0.06
C ASP A 70 -32.48 53.03 -0.67
N ASP A 71 -31.68 52.20 -1.36
CA ASP A 71 -32.18 51.02 -2.08
C ASP A 71 -32.10 49.77 -1.19
N GLY A 72 -33.26 49.34 -0.68
CA GLY A 72 -33.37 48.18 0.20
C GLY A 72 -32.92 46.86 -0.44
N PHE A 73 -32.97 46.73 -1.77
CA PHE A 73 -32.49 45.55 -2.48
C PHE A 73 -30.94 45.55 -2.56
N ILE A 74 -30.34 46.67 -2.95
CA ILE A 74 -28.87 46.82 -3.01
C ILE A 74 -28.25 46.67 -1.62
N GLN A 75 -28.89 47.20 -0.57
CA GLN A 75 -28.45 47.01 0.82
C GLN A 75 -28.38 45.54 1.24
N LYS A 76 -29.46 44.78 0.97
CA LYS A 76 -29.54 43.36 1.33
C LYS A 76 -28.53 42.54 0.55
N THR A 77 -28.49 42.72 -0.77
CA THR A 77 -27.57 41.97 -1.65
C THR A 77 -26.11 42.29 -1.36
N SER A 78 -25.76 43.55 -1.11
CA SER A 78 -24.40 43.95 -0.71
C SER A 78 -24.01 43.40 0.65
N THR A 79 -24.95 43.30 1.59
CA THR A 79 -24.71 42.66 2.90
C THR A 79 -24.45 41.17 2.75
N ILE A 80 -25.24 40.47 1.92
CA ILE A 80 -25.00 39.05 1.59
C ILE A 80 -23.62 38.87 0.95
N GLN A 81 -23.24 39.70 -0.01
CA GLN A 81 -21.93 39.63 -0.64
C GLN A 81 -20.78 39.86 0.34
N LEU A 82 -20.93 40.78 1.33
CA LEU A 82 -19.92 40.99 2.36
C LEU A 82 -19.76 39.76 3.27
N VAL A 83 -20.87 39.12 3.68
CA VAL A 83 -20.83 37.88 4.45
C VAL A 83 -20.15 36.76 3.65
N LEU A 84 -20.50 36.62 2.36
CA LEU A 84 -19.86 35.66 1.47
C LEU A 84 -18.37 35.96 1.28
N ALA A 85 -17.98 37.23 1.16
CA ALA A 85 -16.58 37.61 1.05
C ALA A 85 -15.78 37.22 2.32
N THR A 86 -16.38 37.38 3.49
CA THR A 86 -15.81 36.90 4.77
C THR A 86 -15.67 35.38 4.79
N ILE A 87 -16.71 34.62 4.42
CA ILE A 87 -16.65 33.15 4.33
C ILE A 87 -15.56 32.71 3.35
N GLY A 88 -15.51 33.33 2.17
CA GLY A 88 -14.48 33.07 1.17
C GLY A 88 -13.08 33.30 1.71
N ALA A 89 -12.85 34.42 2.40
CA ALA A 89 -11.56 34.72 3.03
C ALA A 89 -11.17 33.67 4.09
N PHE A 90 -12.12 33.19 4.89
CA PHE A 90 -11.87 32.11 5.84
C PHE A 90 -11.49 30.79 5.15
N ILE A 91 -12.19 30.41 4.07
CA ILE A 91 -11.84 29.23 3.26
C ILE A 91 -10.40 29.35 2.74
N GLN A 92 -10.01 30.53 2.26
CA GLN A 92 -8.64 30.78 1.79
C GLN A 92 -7.60 30.66 2.91
N ILE A 93 -7.90 31.15 4.11
CA ILE A 93 -6.99 31.06 5.27
C ILE A 93 -6.80 29.61 5.72
N ILE A 94 -7.91 28.86 5.83
CA ILE A 94 -7.88 27.46 6.27
C ILE A 94 -7.12 26.58 5.26
N GLY A 95 -7.37 26.77 3.97
CA GLY A 95 -6.76 25.98 2.91
C GLY A 95 -5.46 26.56 2.36
N PHE A 96 -4.81 27.53 3.02
CA PHE A 96 -3.67 28.24 2.43
C PHE A 96 -2.41 27.34 2.32
N PRO A 97 -1.76 27.24 1.14
CA PRO A 97 -2.15 27.82 -0.14
C PRO A 97 -3.28 27.01 -0.82
N LEU A 98 -4.37 27.68 -1.20
CA LEU A 98 -5.59 27.01 -1.69
C LEU A 98 -5.37 26.41 -3.08
N ASN A 99 -5.02 25.12 -3.09
CA ASN A 99 -4.62 24.39 -4.28
C ASN A 99 -5.48 23.14 -4.52
N TYR A 100 -5.60 22.71 -5.78
CA TYR A 100 -6.46 21.60 -6.20
C TYR A 100 -5.90 20.22 -5.83
N ILE A 101 -4.63 20.13 -5.41
CA ILE A 101 -3.96 18.88 -5.04
C ILE A 101 -4.26 18.51 -3.59
N GLU A 102 -4.16 19.47 -2.67
CA GLU A 102 -4.32 19.24 -1.23
C GLU A 102 -5.72 19.65 -0.75
N ASN A 103 -6.31 20.68 -1.34
CA ASN A 103 -7.48 21.38 -0.82
C ASN A 103 -8.63 21.48 -1.84
N TYR A 104 -8.84 20.45 -2.67
CA TYR A 104 -9.84 20.48 -3.75
C TYR A 104 -11.25 20.87 -3.27
N SER A 105 -11.73 20.30 -2.17
CA SER A 105 -13.06 20.60 -1.63
C SER A 105 -13.20 22.06 -1.17
N LEU A 106 -12.14 22.59 -0.54
CA LEU A 106 -12.08 23.99 -0.12
C LEU A 106 -11.98 24.91 -1.35
N LEU A 107 -11.20 24.54 -2.37
CA LEU A 107 -11.09 25.30 -3.62
C LEU A 107 -12.43 25.35 -4.36
N ALA A 108 -13.15 24.24 -4.40
CA ALA A 108 -14.50 24.19 -4.96
C ALA A 108 -15.47 25.10 -4.21
N SER A 109 -15.43 25.05 -2.88
CA SER A 109 -16.25 25.91 -2.02
C SER A 109 -15.95 27.40 -2.25
N ALA A 110 -14.66 27.77 -2.33
CA ALA A 110 -14.25 29.14 -2.65
C ALA A 110 -14.74 29.58 -4.04
N SER A 111 -14.62 28.71 -5.06
CA SER A 111 -15.11 29.00 -6.42
C SER A 111 -16.60 29.29 -6.44
N ILE A 112 -17.40 28.50 -5.71
CA ILE A 112 -18.86 28.72 -5.59
C ILE A 112 -19.14 30.06 -4.91
N VAL A 113 -18.49 30.34 -3.79
CA VAL A 113 -18.67 31.60 -3.03
C VAL A 113 -18.38 32.83 -3.89
N TYR A 114 -17.23 32.85 -4.58
CA TYR A 114 -16.87 33.98 -5.43
C TYR A 114 -17.73 34.07 -6.70
N SER A 115 -18.22 32.94 -7.21
CA SER A 115 -19.19 32.92 -8.30
C SER A 115 -20.51 33.59 -7.89
N ILE A 116 -21.03 33.28 -6.69
CA ILE A 116 -22.26 33.91 -6.17
C ILE A 116 -22.06 35.43 -5.99
N ILE A 117 -20.92 35.85 -5.43
CA ILE A 117 -20.59 37.28 -5.27
C ILE A 117 -20.63 37.99 -6.62
N LEU A 118 -20.03 37.39 -7.65
CA LEU A 118 -19.98 37.94 -9.00
C LEU A 118 -21.36 37.99 -9.66
N ILE A 119 -22.19 36.94 -9.51
CA ILE A 119 -23.57 36.90 -10.02
C ILE A 119 -24.42 38.01 -9.41
N ILE A 120 -24.33 38.21 -8.09
CA ILE A 120 -25.04 39.29 -7.40
C ILE A 120 -24.56 40.65 -7.94
N GLY A 121 -23.25 40.84 -8.15
CA GLY A 121 -22.69 42.07 -8.70
C GLY A 121 -23.16 42.36 -10.13
N ILE A 122 -23.29 41.33 -10.97
CA ILE A 122 -23.89 41.42 -12.31
C ILE A 122 -25.33 41.91 -12.20
N TYR A 123 -26.13 41.31 -11.33
CA TYR A 123 -27.54 41.66 -11.16
C TYR A 123 -27.75 43.09 -10.62
N GLN A 124 -26.97 43.49 -9.62
CA GLN A 124 -26.95 44.87 -9.11
C GLN A 124 -26.60 45.87 -10.21
N LYS A 125 -25.64 45.54 -11.08
CA LYS A 125 -25.22 46.42 -12.17
C LYS A 125 -26.32 46.62 -13.22
N VAL A 126 -27.11 45.58 -13.50
CA VAL A 126 -28.29 45.66 -14.38
C VAL A 126 -29.38 46.54 -13.75
N ILE A 127 -29.70 46.32 -12.47
CA ILE A 127 -30.73 47.12 -11.76
C ILE A 127 -30.37 48.61 -11.71
N LEU A 128 -29.10 48.93 -11.50
CA LEU A 128 -28.62 50.31 -11.44
C LEU A 128 -28.45 50.96 -12.84
N GLU A 129 -28.86 50.29 -13.92
CA GLU A 129 -28.71 50.73 -15.32
C GLU A 129 -27.29 51.20 -15.68
N GLN A 130 -26.27 50.55 -15.09
CA GLN A 130 -24.85 50.86 -15.32
C GLN A 130 -24.28 50.08 -16.52
N ASP A 131 -25.11 49.65 -17.46
CA ASP A 131 -24.81 48.73 -18.57
C ASP A 131 -24.58 49.42 -19.93
N LYS A 132 -24.75 50.74 -20.00
CA LYS A 132 -24.82 51.49 -21.26
C LYS A 132 -23.48 51.86 -21.91
N ASP A 133 -22.34 51.71 -21.22
CA ASP A 133 -21.01 52.02 -21.76
C ASP A 133 -20.21 50.75 -22.19
N VAL A 134 -19.33 50.90 -23.18
CA VAL A 134 -18.50 49.80 -23.75
C VAL A 134 -17.71 49.05 -22.65
N SER A 135 -17.24 49.79 -21.64
CA SER A 135 -16.55 49.22 -20.48
C SER A 135 -17.45 48.29 -19.68
N SER A 136 -18.74 48.62 -19.55
CA SER A 136 -19.71 47.77 -18.88
C SER A 136 -19.97 46.48 -19.64
N ILE A 137 -20.16 46.55 -20.96
CA ILE A 137 -20.35 45.39 -21.84
C ILE A 137 -19.15 44.43 -21.74
N LEU A 138 -17.93 44.96 -21.82
CA LEU A 138 -16.70 44.17 -21.63
C LEU A 138 -16.64 43.53 -20.23
N GLY A 139 -17.09 44.25 -19.20
CA GLY A 139 -17.20 43.72 -17.84
C GLY A 139 -18.18 42.56 -17.72
N PHE A 140 -19.32 42.60 -18.42
CA PHE A 140 -20.28 41.50 -18.44
C PHE A 140 -19.72 40.27 -19.16
N VAL A 141 -19.10 40.45 -20.34
CA VAL A 141 -18.44 39.36 -21.07
C VAL A 141 -17.35 38.71 -20.21
N PHE A 142 -16.54 39.52 -19.54
CA PHE A 142 -15.51 39.03 -18.61
C PHE A 142 -16.13 38.23 -17.46
N GLY A 143 -17.15 38.77 -16.79
CA GLY A 143 -17.80 38.11 -15.67
C GLY A 143 -18.39 36.75 -16.04
N ILE A 144 -19.11 36.69 -17.17
CA ILE A 144 -19.70 35.44 -17.68
C ILE A 144 -18.59 34.44 -18.05
N THR A 145 -17.56 34.88 -18.77
CA THR A 145 -16.44 34.01 -19.17
C THR A 145 -15.74 33.41 -17.95
N VAL A 146 -15.48 34.23 -16.93
CA VAL A 146 -14.82 33.80 -15.69
C VAL A 146 -15.69 32.78 -14.93
N LEU A 147 -16.99 33.01 -14.84
CA LEU A 147 -17.93 32.07 -14.21
C LEU A 147 -17.91 30.71 -14.91
N PHE A 148 -18.03 30.69 -16.25
CA PHE A 148 -18.02 29.45 -17.00
C PHE A 148 -16.66 28.75 -16.92
N LEU A 149 -15.56 29.45 -17.18
CA LEU A 149 -14.25 28.84 -17.27
C LEU A 149 -13.77 28.28 -15.92
N SER A 150 -13.97 29.03 -14.83
CA SER A 150 -13.49 28.61 -13.51
C SER A 150 -14.25 27.39 -12.98
N ASN A 151 -15.56 27.34 -13.19
CA ASN A 151 -16.38 26.20 -12.77
C ASN A 151 -16.23 25.00 -13.72
N LEU A 152 -16.10 25.23 -15.03
CA LEU A 152 -15.85 24.14 -16.00
C LEU A 152 -14.52 23.44 -15.72
N VAL A 153 -13.43 24.20 -15.56
CA VAL A 153 -12.11 23.63 -15.27
C VAL A 153 -12.12 22.86 -13.95
N LEU A 154 -12.81 23.37 -12.92
CA LEU A 154 -12.95 22.68 -11.64
C LEU A 154 -13.69 21.33 -11.78
N LEU A 155 -14.72 21.27 -12.63
CA LEU A 155 -15.50 20.06 -12.90
C LEU A 155 -14.76 19.05 -13.80
N THR A 156 -13.96 19.54 -14.75
CA THR A 156 -13.26 18.68 -15.73
C THR A 156 -11.84 18.30 -15.31
N THR A 157 -11.29 18.92 -14.27
CA THR A 157 -10.00 18.52 -13.71
C THR A 157 -10.22 17.35 -12.75
N PRO A 158 -9.84 16.10 -13.11
CA PRO A 158 -9.93 14.99 -12.19
C PRO A 158 -9.04 15.31 -10.98
N SER A 159 -9.62 15.29 -9.79
CA SER A 159 -8.81 15.34 -8.57
C SER A 159 -7.85 14.14 -8.60
N PRO A 160 -6.53 14.34 -8.45
CA PRO A 160 -5.59 13.23 -8.31
C PRO A 160 -5.97 12.30 -7.14
N ILE A 161 -6.71 12.83 -6.15
CA ILE A 161 -7.17 12.14 -4.94
C ILE A 161 -8.38 11.23 -5.22
N ALA A 162 -9.13 11.44 -6.30
CA ALA A 162 -10.41 10.73 -6.50
C ALA A 162 -10.26 9.25 -6.93
N LYS A 163 -9.06 8.78 -7.31
CA LYS A 163 -8.87 7.39 -7.75
C LYS A 163 -8.59 6.43 -6.59
N TYR A 164 -7.93 6.90 -5.53
CA TYR A 164 -7.57 6.08 -4.38
C TYR A 164 -8.01 6.73 -3.08
N SER A 165 -9.03 6.14 -2.46
CA SER A 165 -9.59 6.56 -1.19
C SER A 165 -9.64 5.35 -0.24
N THR A 166 -9.94 5.58 1.04
CA THR A 166 -10.17 4.47 1.98
C THR A 166 -11.17 3.43 1.44
N SER A 167 -12.19 3.86 0.67
CA SER A 167 -13.16 2.93 0.09
C SER A 167 -12.60 2.11 -1.08
N SER A 168 -11.69 2.66 -1.89
CA SER A 168 -11.07 1.89 -2.98
C SER A 168 -10.14 0.82 -2.42
N PHE A 169 -9.27 1.17 -1.47
CA PHE A 169 -8.39 0.19 -0.82
C PHE A 169 -9.19 -0.88 -0.07
N ARG A 170 -10.28 -0.49 0.57
CA ARG A 170 -11.19 -1.47 1.19
C ARG A 170 -11.72 -2.49 0.18
N GLN A 171 -12.10 -2.07 -1.02
CA GLN A 171 -12.55 -2.97 -2.08
C GLN A 171 -11.43 -3.88 -2.58
N GLU A 172 -10.22 -3.34 -2.76
CA GLU A 172 -9.05 -4.13 -3.18
C GLU A 172 -8.72 -5.22 -2.14
N PHE A 173 -8.65 -4.86 -0.86
CA PHE A 173 -8.42 -5.81 0.23
C PHE A 173 -9.53 -6.87 0.29
N GLN A 174 -10.80 -6.46 0.20
CA GLN A 174 -11.93 -7.39 0.19
C GLN A 174 -11.89 -8.35 -1.02
N SER A 175 -11.45 -7.87 -2.19
CA SER A 175 -11.34 -8.69 -3.40
C SER A 175 -10.29 -9.80 -3.27
N LEU A 176 -9.25 -9.56 -2.46
CA LEU A 176 -8.23 -10.55 -2.13
C LEU A 176 -8.72 -11.62 -1.13
N GLY A 177 -9.82 -11.35 -0.42
CA GLY A 177 -10.40 -12.23 0.60
C GLY A 177 -10.19 -11.76 2.04
N LEU A 178 -9.66 -10.55 2.25
CA LEU A 178 -9.44 -9.97 3.57
C LEU A 178 -10.75 -9.40 4.16
N LYS A 179 -11.03 -9.69 5.44
CA LYS A 179 -12.30 -9.28 6.09
C LYS A 179 -12.15 -8.11 7.07
N GLY A 180 -10.92 -7.69 7.32
CA GLY A 180 -10.60 -6.56 8.19
C GLY A 180 -11.01 -5.17 7.68
N LYS A 181 -10.74 -4.18 8.53
CA LYS A 181 -10.89 -2.76 8.27
C LYS A 181 -9.59 -2.21 7.70
N VAL A 182 -9.70 -1.33 6.70
CA VAL A 182 -8.57 -0.59 6.11
C VAL A 182 -8.76 0.90 6.41
N GLU A 183 -7.70 1.56 6.85
CA GLU A 183 -7.68 2.99 7.14
C GLU A 183 -6.48 3.65 6.44
N LEU A 184 -6.72 4.71 5.67
CA LEU A 184 -5.67 5.54 5.10
C LEU A 184 -5.15 6.49 6.19
N ILE A 185 -3.87 6.33 6.56
CA ILE A 185 -3.21 7.12 7.60
C ILE A 185 -2.58 8.38 6.99
N ASP A 186 -1.91 8.21 5.86
CA ASP A 186 -1.08 9.23 5.24
C ASP A 186 -0.97 8.98 3.74
N GLN A 187 -0.76 10.06 3.00
CA GLN A 187 -0.59 10.03 1.55
C GLN A 187 0.40 11.12 1.16
N HIS A 188 1.41 10.75 0.37
CA HIS A 188 2.33 11.72 -0.22
C HIS A 188 2.81 11.26 -1.59
N ARG A 189 3.31 12.20 -2.39
CA ARG A 189 3.84 11.92 -3.72
C ARG A 189 5.34 11.71 -3.65
N GLU A 190 5.84 10.69 -4.33
CA GLU A 190 7.27 10.36 -4.38
C GLU A 190 7.75 10.44 -5.83
N ILE A 191 8.61 11.42 -6.13
CA ILE A 191 9.02 11.76 -7.51
C ILE A 191 10.40 11.18 -7.85
N GLU A 192 11.29 11.03 -6.86
CA GLU A 192 12.70 10.69 -7.09
C GLU A 192 12.95 9.19 -7.28
N ALA A 193 12.19 8.32 -6.60
CA ALA A 193 12.42 6.87 -6.63
C ALA A 193 11.60 6.12 -7.71
N PHE A 194 10.33 6.49 -7.92
CA PHE A 194 9.45 5.78 -8.87
C PHE A 194 8.37 6.65 -9.54
N ASN A 195 8.31 7.95 -9.25
CA ASN A 195 7.30 8.87 -9.78
C ASN A 195 5.85 8.36 -9.64
N GLY A 196 5.38 8.30 -8.39
CA GLY A 196 4.01 7.89 -8.06
C GLY A 196 3.54 8.44 -6.73
N THR A 197 2.50 7.83 -6.18
CA THR A 197 1.91 8.20 -4.89
C THR A 197 2.06 7.06 -3.91
N VAL A 198 2.50 7.38 -2.71
CA VAL A 198 2.63 6.47 -1.57
C VAL A 198 1.43 6.66 -0.65
N TYR A 199 0.74 5.57 -0.33
CA TYR A 199 -0.38 5.54 0.61
C TYR A 199 0.00 4.65 1.79
N LYS A 200 -0.01 5.21 3.01
CA LYS A 200 0.19 4.44 4.24
C LYS A 200 -1.15 3.99 4.77
N LEU A 201 -1.31 2.69 4.98
CA LEU A 201 -2.56 2.06 5.35
C LEU A 201 -2.38 1.31 6.67
N THR A 202 -3.36 1.39 7.56
CA THR A 202 -3.50 0.42 8.66
C THR A 202 -4.58 -0.57 8.28
N TYR A 203 -4.24 -1.86 8.30
CA TYR A 203 -5.16 -2.97 8.22
C TYR A 203 -5.43 -3.55 9.61
N THR A 204 -6.66 -3.92 9.91
CA THR A 204 -7.01 -4.58 11.18
C THR A 204 -8.08 -5.64 10.98
N GLU A 205 -7.81 -6.89 11.37
CA GLU A 205 -8.72 -8.02 11.25
C GLU A 205 -8.83 -8.79 12.57
N HIS A 206 -10.05 -9.23 12.90
CA HIS A 206 -10.30 -10.17 13.98
C HIS A 206 -10.32 -11.58 13.41
N LEU A 207 -9.34 -12.40 13.79
CA LEU A 207 -9.15 -13.76 13.32
C LEU A 207 -9.99 -14.74 14.12
N SER A 208 -10.20 -15.96 13.59
CA SER A 208 -11.10 -16.95 14.19
C SER A 208 -10.64 -17.47 15.54
N ASP A 209 -9.34 -17.40 15.84
CA ASP A 209 -8.75 -17.79 17.13
C ASP A 209 -8.80 -16.68 18.19
N GLY A 210 -9.37 -15.52 17.85
CA GLY A 210 -9.47 -14.34 18.71
C GLY A 210 -8.27 -13.40 18.62
N THR A 211 -7.24 -13.74 17.84
CA THR A 211 -6.10 -12.86 17.57
C THR A 211 -6.56 -11.63 16.78
N ILE A 212 -6.02 -10.46 17.13
CA ILE A 212 -6.22 -9.22 16.38
C ILE A 212 -4.98 -9.00 15.53
N LEU A 213 -5.13 -9.20 14.22
CA LEU A 213 -4.09 -8.85 13.26
C LEU A 213 -4.15 -7.35 13.00
N LYS A 214 -3.04 -6.64 13.20
CA LYS A 214 -2.93 -5.22 12.88
C LYS A 214 -1.64 -4.98 12.13
N GLU A 215 -1.76 -4.51 10.89
CA GLU A 215 -0.63 -4.33 9.98
C GLU A 215 -0.60 -2.92 9.44
N ASP A 216 0.55 -2.26 9.57
CA ASP A 216 0.82 -0.98 8.93
C ASP A 216 1.58 -1.24 7.63
N THR A 217 0.91 -0.99 6.51
CA THR A 217 1.40 -1.33 5.16
C THR A 217 1.42 -0.13 4.25
N THR A 218 2.05 -0.26 3.08
CA THR A 218 2.23 0.84 2.13
C THR A 218 1.88 0.41 0.73
N ALA A 219 0.93 1.08 0.09
CA ALA A 219 0.66 0.94 -1.33
C ALA A 219 1.42 2.03 -2.11
N LYS A 220 2.20 1.62 -3.11
CA LYS A 220 2.93 2.53 -4.00
C LYS A 220 2.35 2.45 -5.39
N ILE A 221 1.73 3.53 -5.85
CA ILE A 221 0.97 3.52 -7.10
C ILE A 221 1.64 4.41 -8.13
N HIS A 222 2.03 3.81 -9.26
CA HIS A 222 2.73 4.51 -10.31
C HIS A 222 1.82 5.55 -11.00
N LYS A 223 2.32 6.76 -11.23
CA LYS A 223 1.49 7.89 -11.68
C LYS A 223 0.82 7.66 -13.05
N ILE A 224 1.55 7.06 -13.99
CA ILE A 224 1.12 6.95 -15.40
C ILE A 224 0.27 5.69 -15.61
N SER A 225 0.72 4.55 -15.11
CA SER A 225 0.02 3.27 -15.30
C SER A 225 -1.10 3.07 -14.28
N GLY A 226 -1.00 3.67 -13.09
CA GLY A 226 -1.89 3.37 -11.97
C GLY A 226 -1.69 1.96 -11.41
N GLU A 227 -0.59 1.30 -11.76
CA GLU A 227 -0.24 -0.01 -11.23
C GLU A 227 0.34 0.12 -9.83
N HIS A 228 -0.01 -0.84 -8.98
CA HIS A 228 0.59 -1.04 -7.67
C HIS A 228 1.98 -1.65 -7.85
N LEU A 229 2.96 -1.09 -7.15
CA LEU A 229 4.33 -1.58 -7.18
C LEU A 229 4.52 -2.78 -6.25
N SER A 230 5.53 -3.58 -6.59
CA SER A 230 5.95 -4.77 -5.86
C SER A 230 7.47 -4.73 -5.72
N ASN A 231 7.97 -4.67 -4.50
CA ASN A 231 9.38 -4.86 -4.20
C ASN A 231 9.74 -6.35 -3.95
N PHE A 232 8.79 -7.27 -4.17
CA PHE A 232 9.07 -8.69 -4.09
C PHE A 232 10.15 -9.09 -5.10
N PHE A 233 11.25 -9.67 -4.60
CA PHE A 233 12.36 -10.12 -5.42
C PHE A 233 13.00 -11.39 -4.84
N LEU A 234 13.28 -12.37 -5.69
CA LEU A 234 14.03 -13.57 -5.34
C LEU A 234 15.47 -13.45 -5.82
N LEU A 235 16.43 -13.64 -4.90
CA LEU A 235 17.87 -13.55 -5.19
C LEU A 235 18.34 -14.53 -6.27
N SER A 236 17.65 -15.65 -6.45
CA SER A 236 17.94 -16.63 -7.50
C SER A 236 17.65 -16.12 -8.92
N GLY A 237 16.84 -15.06 -9.06
CA GLY A 237 16.33 -14.60 -10.34
C GLY A 237 15.27 -15.52 -10.96
N THR A 238 14.85 -16.59 -10.25
CA THR A 238 13.78 -17.47 -10.71
C THR A 238 12.45 -16.73 -10.73
N ASP A 239 11.73 -16.79 -11.85
CA ASP A 239 10.37 -16.30 -11.92
C ASP A 239 9.43 -17.30 -11.24
N LEU A 240 9.00 -16.96 -10.01
CA LEU A 240 8.13 -17.80 -9.19
C LEU A 240 6.82 -18.14 -9.93
N GLU A 241 6.30 -17.24 -10.77
CA GLU A 241 5.04 -17.47 -11.49
C GLU A 241 5.10 -18.65 -12.47
N THR A 242 6.28 -19.12 -12.84
CA THR A 242 6.47 -20.31 -13.69
C THR A 242 6.31 -21.63 -12.93
N LEU A 243 6.36 -21.59 -11.60
CA LEU A 243 6.25 -22.75 -10.72
C LEU A 243 4.84 -22.92 -10.12
N LEU A 244 3.97 -21.93 -10.31
CA LEU A 244 2.63 -21.87 -9.74
C LEU A 244 1.57 -22.32 -10.74
N ASN A 245 0.50 -22.96 -10.25
CA ASN A 245 -0.70 -23.19 -11.07
C ASN A 245 -1.53 -21.91 -11.26
N ASP A 246 -2.56 -21.93 -12.11
CA ASP A 246 -3.35 -20.73 -12.45
C ASP A 246 -3.97 -20.03 -11.23
N LYS A 247 -4.45 -20.79 -10.24
CA LYS A 247 -5.08 -20.22 -9.02
C LYS A 247 -4.02 -19.58 -8.12
N GLU A 248 -2.91 -20.28 -7.91
CA GLU A 248 -1.78 -19.79 -7.13
C GLU A 248 -1.14 -18.56 -7.78
N LYS A 249 -1.02 -18.56 -9.11
CA LYS A 249 -0.48 -17.45 -9.88
C LYS A 249 -1.36 -16.21 -9.79
N ALA A 250 -2.68 -16.36 -9.91
CA ALA A 250 -3.62 -15.26 -9.74
C ALA A 250 -3.54 -14.66 -8.33
N LEU A 251 -3.40 -15.50 -7.31
CA LEU A 251 -3.20 -15.06 -5.93
C LEU A 251 -1.87 -14.33 -5.76
N PHE A 252 -0.78 -14.94 -6.22
CA PHE A 252 0.57 -14.41 -6.08
C PHE A 252 0.76 -13.07 -6.79
N HIS A 253 0.15 -12.89 -7.97
CA HIS A 253 0.19 -11.62 -8.70
C HIS A 253 -0.29 -10.43 -7.87
N THR A 254 -1.27 -10.66 -6.98
CA THR A 254 -1.79 -9.63 -6.08
C THR A 254 -0.94 -9.56 -4.80
N VAL A 255 -0.65 -10.69 -4.17
CA VAL A 255 0.06 -10.76 -2.87
C VAL A 255 1.48 -10.19 -2.93
N LYS A 256 2.14 -10.24 -4.09
CA LYS A 256 3.48 -9.66 -4.25
C LYS A 256 3.52 -8.12 -4.21
N GLN A 257 2.36 -7.45 -4.36
CA GLN A 257 2.27 -5.98 -4.23
C GLN A 257 2.62 -5.56 -2.79
N ASP A 258 3.25 -4.40 -2.65
CA ASP A 258 3.82 -3.94 -1.39
C ASP A 258 2.78 -3.96 -0.26
N GLU A 259 1.56 -3.53 -0.54
CA GLU A 259 0.47 -3.43 0.44
C GLU A 259 -0.02 -4.79 0.96
N PHE A 260 0.21 -5.88 0.22
CA PHE A 260 -0.25 -7.24 0.55
C PHE A 260 0.88 -8.19 0.96
N SER A 261 2.15 -7.78 0.79
CA SER A 261 3.32 -8.61 1.02
C SER A 261 3.40 -9.20 2.43
N PHE A 262 2.81 -8.53 3.44
CA PHE A 262 2.72 -9.03 4.82
C PHE A 262 2.04 -10.40 4.93
N LEU A 263 1.15 -10.75 3.98
CA LEU A 263 0.43 -12.03 3.97
C LEU A 263 1.37 -13.23 3.81
N LEU A 264 2.56 -13.04 3.24
CA LEU A 264 3.55 -14.11 3.09
C LEU A 264 4.12 -14.59 4.44
N ASP A 265 3.97 -13.78 5.48
CA ASP A 265 4.55 -14.03 6.80
C ASP A 265 3.54 -14.05 7.95
N VAL A 266 2.28 -13.69 7.70
CA VAL A 266 1.22 -13.59 8.73
C VAL A 266 1.01 -14.89 9.54
N TYR A 267 1.30 -16.05 8.97
CA TYR A 267 1.18 -17.34 9.67
C TYR A 267 2.16 -17.49 10.84
N LYS A 268 3.23 -16.70 10.87
CA LYS A 268 4.22 -16.66 11.95
C LYS A 268 3.70 -15.90 13.18
N GLU A 269 2.68 -15.05 12.99
CA GLU A 269 2.02 -14.30 14.07
C GLU A 269 1.05 -15.18 14.88
N ARG A 270 0.87 -16.46 14.51
CA ARG A 270 0.10 -17.41 15.32
C ARG A 270 0.73 -17.59 16.70
N PRO A 271 -0.04 -17.50 17.80
CA PRO A 271 0.49 -17.62 19.17
C PRO A 271 1.28 -18.90 19.43
N ASN A 272 0.92 -20.00 18.75
CA ASN A 272 1.52 -21.31 18.94
C ASN A 272 2.62 -21.66 17.91
N PHE A 273 3.01 -20.73 17.02
CA PHE A 273 3.95 -21.03 15.92
C PHE A 273 5.29 -21.60 16.41
N GLN A 274 5.96 -20.94 17.35
CA GLN A 274 7.23 -21.43 17.90
C GLN A 274 7.07 -22.74 18.66
N GLN A 275 5.96 -22.90 19.40
CA GLN A 275 5.68 -24.14 20.13
C GLN A 275 5.44 -25.31 19.17
N GLU A 276 4.79 -25.07 18.03
CA GLU A 276 4.58 -26.05 16.97
C GLU A 276 5.91 -26.54 16.41
N GLU A 277 6.81 -25.62 16.06
CA GLU A 277 8.16 -25.95 15.57
C GLU A 277 8.94 -26.79 16.58
N GLU A 278 8.99 -26.37 17.85
CA GLU A 278 9.70 -27.10 18.90
C GLU A 278 9.09 -28.48 19.17
N ARG A 279 7.77 -28.64 19.08
CA ARG A 279 7.13 -29.96 19.19
C ARG A 279 7.57 -30.90 18.07
N ILE A 280 7.70 -30.40 16.83
CA ILE A 280 8.16 -31.20 15.69
C ILE A 280 9.62 -31.62 15.87
N LYS A 281 10.49 -30.69 16.28
CA LYS A 281 11.91 -30.97 16.54
C LYS A 281 12.07 -32.02 17.63
N ASN A 282 11.42 -31.82 18.78
CA ASN A 282 11.50 -32.73 19.92
C ASN A 282 10.92 -34.12 19.60
N ALA A 283 9.80 -34.19 18.89
CA ALA A 283 9.20 -35.46 18.49
C ALA A 283 10.11 -36.25 17.53
N THR A 284 10.80 -35.54 16.62
CA THR A 284 11.78 -36.14 15.70
C THR A 284 13.00 -36.66 16.46
N ALA A 285 13.58 -35.84 17.35
CA ALA A 285 14.72 -36.21 18.19
C ALA A 285 14.41 -37.43 19.07
N GLU A 286 13.31 -37.38 19.82
CA GLU A 286 12.88 -38.45 20.72
C GLU A 286 12.69 -39.78 19.97
N LYS A 287 12.13 -39.72 18.75
CA LYS A 287 11.91 -40.91 17.93
C LYS A 287 13.22 -41.56 17.48
N ILE A 288 14.18 -40.75 17.01
CA ILE A 288 15.47 -41.25 16.56
C ILE A 288 16.30 -41.74 17.77
N ASP A 289 16.42 -40.95 18.82
CA ASP A 289 17.23 -41.31 19.99
C ASP A 289 16.71 -42.59 20.67
N LYS A 290 15.39 -42.81 20.71
CA LYS A 290 14.78 -44.08 21.18
C LYS A 290 15.13 -45.26 20.28
N LEU A 291 15.12 -45.08 18.95
CA LEU A 291 15.47 -46.14 17.99
C LEU A 291 16.91 -46.64 18.16
N PHE A 292 17.82 -45.75 18.60
CA PHE A 292 19.23 -46.08 18.82
C PHE A 292 19.59 -46.28 20.29
N THR A 293 18.64 -46.14 21.22
CA THR A 293 18.84 -46.25 22.68
C THR A 293 19.97 -45.35 23.22
N THR A 294 20.28 -44.28 22.51
CA THR A 294 21.37 -43.34 22.82
C THR A 294 21.04 -42.01 22.15
N PRO A 295 21.25 -40.86 22.83
CA PRO A 295 21.13 -39.56 22.20
C PRO A 295 22.19 -39.39 21.10
N ILE A 296 21.72 -39.34 19.85
CA ILE A 296 22.57 -39.16 18.67
C ILE A 296 22.17 -37.93 17.86
N THR A 297 20.98 -37.36 18.09
CA THR A 297 20.48 -36.20 17.34
C THR A 297 20.78 -34.86 18.02
N SER A 298 21.06 -33.82 17.22
CA SER A 298 21.28 -32.46 17.71
C SER A 298 21.06 -31.40 16.62
N SER A 299 21.15 -30.11 16.98
CA SER A 299 21.18 -28.98 16.03
C SER A 299 19.96 -28.82 15.10
N PHE A 300 18.76 -29.15 15.56
CA PHE A 300 17.54 -29.05 14.74
C PHE A 300 17.21 -27.61 14.30
N LYS A 301 17.01 -27.41 12.99
CA LYS A 301 16.61 -26.14 12.38
C LYS A 301 15.66 -26.36 11.20
N PHE A 302 14.77 -25.40 10.95
CA PHE A 302 13.97 -25.40 9.73
C PHE A 302 14.69 -24.62 8.62
N GLY A 303 14.90 -25.26 7.47
CA GLY A 303 15.48 -24.68 6.27
C GLY A 303 14.41 -24.25 5.26
N LYS A 304 14.71 -23.21 4.48
CA LYS A 304 13.85 -22.68 3.39
C LYS A 304 14.51 -22.81 2.03
N TYR A 305 15.26 -23.88 1.81
CA TYR A 305 16.08 -24.04 0.60
C TYR A 305 15.56 -25.18 -0.27
N PRO A 306 15.27 -24.94 -1.57
CA PRO A 306 15.29 -23.64 -2.26
C PRO A 306 14.18 -22.68 -1.79
N ILE A 307 14.43 -21.37 -1.86
CA ILE A 307 13.48 -20.34 -1.37
C ILE A 307 12.21 -20.26 -2.21
N GLU A 308 12.28 -20.67 -3.47
CA GLU A 308 11.16 -20.76 -4.39
C GLU A 308 10.13 -21.76 -3.86
N ASN A 309 10.59 -22.93 -3.44
CA ASN A 309 9.71 -23.99 -2.91
C ASN A 309 8.96 -23.51 -1.66
N TYR A 310 9.61 -22.69 -0.83
CA TYR A 310 8.98 -22.10 0.34
C TYR A 310 7.78 -21.21 -0.06
N TYR A 311 7.95 -20.31 -1.04
CA TYR A 311 6.84 -19.47 -1.48
C TYR A 311 5.78 -20.24 -2.27
N VAL A 312 6.17 -21.23 -3.08
CA VAL A 312 5.22 -22.15 -3.75
C VAL A 312 4.36 -22.86 -2.70
N ALA A 313 4.96 -23.40 -1.64
CA ALA A 313 4.24 -24.07 -0.56
C ALA A 313 3.28 -23.15 0.19
N ILE A 314 3.67 -21.89 0.43
CA ILE A 314 2.78 -20.88 1.02
C ILE A 314 1.58 -20.63 0.12
N MET A 315 1.79 -20.39 -1.19
CA MET A 315 0.70 -20.15 -2.14
C MET A 315 -0.24 -21.34 -2.22
N ALA A 316 0.30 -22.55 -2.38
CA ALA A 316 -0.47 -23.78 -2.47
C ALA A 316 -1.33 -23.99 -1.22
N GLN A 317 -0.76 -23.77 -0.03
CA GLN A 317 -1.51 -23.93 1.22
C GLN A 317 -2.56 -22.83 1.39
N ALA A 318 -2.25 -21.57 1.06
CA ALA A 318 -3.22 -20.48 1.14
C ALA A 318 -4.42 -20.71 0.21
N VAL A 319 -4.20 -21.20 -1.01
CA VAL A 319 -5.28 -21.60 -1.93
C VAL A 319 -6.08 -22.76 -1.34
N SER A 320 -5.42 -23.80 -0.81
CA SER A 320 -6.11 -24.94 -0.18
C SER A 320 -6.97 -24.53 1.01
N ASN A 321 -6.49 -23.60 1.84
CA ASN A 321 -7.22 -23.08 3.00
C ASN A 321 -8.51 -22.36 2.54
N ARG A 322 -8.40 -21.48 1.53
CA ARG A 322 -9.56 -20.79 0.95
C ARG A 322 -10.60 -21.75 0.40
N GLU A 323 -10.16 -22.81 -0.30
CA GLU A 323 -11.05 -23.84 -0.83
C GLU A 323 -11.79 -24.62 0.26
N LYS A 324 -11.16 -24.76 1.44
CA LYS A 324 -11.75 -25.36 2.64
C LYS A 324 -12.61 -24.39 3.47
N GLY A 325 -12.73 -23.14 3.04
CA GLY A 325 -13.51 -22.11 3.72
C GLY A 325 -12.76 -21.37 4.83
N ASP A 326 -11.45 -21.56 4.94
CA ASP A 326 -10.60 -20.78 5.83
C ASP A 326 -10.10 -19.53 5.11
N PHE A 327 -10.54 -18.38 5.62
CA PHE A 327 -10.25 -17.07 5.05
C PHE A 327 -9.52 -16.16 6.05
N ASP A 328 -9.03 -16.68 7.17
CA ASP A 328 -8.28 -15.87 8.13
C ASP A 328 -7.00 -15.34 7.46
N ALA A 329 -6.86 -14.01 7.48
CA ALA A 329 -5.97 -13.23 6.63
C ALA A 329 -5.87 -13.81 5.21
N ALA A 330 -7.01 -13.93 4.55
CA ALA A 330 -7.17 -14.47 3.21
C ALA A 330 -6.53 -15.87 3.02
N GLY A 331 -6.65 -16.74 4.04
CA GLY A 331 -6.20 -18.14 4.00
C GLY A 331 -4.71 -18.33 4.31
N PHE A 332 -3.96 -17.26 4.57
CA PHE A 332 -2.55 -17.34 4.91
C PHE A 332 -2.30 -17.58 6.39
N TYR A 333 -3.19 -17.11 7.27
CA TYR A 333 -2.94 -17.12 8.71
C TYR A 333 -2.74 -18.53 9.28
N ASN A 334 -3.60 -19.48 8.91
CA ASN A 334 -3.61 -20.82 9.50
C ASN A 334 -2.65 -21.82 8.83
N ILE A 335 -1.67 -21.35 8.04
CA ILE A 335 -0.63 -22.21 7.48
C ILE A 335 0.24 -22.76 8.62
N THR A 336 0.31 -24.09 8.74
CA THR A 336 1.11 -24.75 9.77
C THR A 336 2.53 -25.08 9.28
N THR A 337 3.49 -25.25 10.19
CA THR A 337 4.84 -25.74 9.86
C THR A 337 4.75 -27.11 9.20
N LYS A 338 3.82 -27.96 9.65
CA LYS A 338 3.57 -29.28 9.05
C LYS A 338 3.06 -29.17 7.61
N ASP A 339 2.20 -28.21 7.30
CA ASP A 339 1.73 -27.98 5.93
C ASP A 339 2.89 -27.57 5.01
N LEU A 340 3.76 -26.68 5.48
CA LEU A 340 4.93 -26.25 4.72
C LEU A 340 5.96 -27.37 4.54
N MET A 341 6.15 -28.24 5.54
CA MET A 341 6.98 -29.45 5.39
C MET A 341 6.38 -30.40 4.34
N LYS A 342 5.08 -30.70 4.45
CA LYS A 342 4.37 -31.60 3.54
C LYS A 342 4.46 -31.10 2.08
N ASN A 343 4.32 -29.80 1.88
CA ASN A 343 4.43 -29.15 0.57
C ASN A 343 5.88 -28.88 0.15
N LYS A 344 6.88 -29.44 0.85
CA LYS A 344 8.31 -29.33 0.56
C LYS A 344 8.85 -27.89 0.55
N GLY A 345 8.15 -26.97 1.20
CA GLY A 345 8.58 -25.59 1.38
C GLY A 345 9.49 -25.37 2.59
N LEU A 346 9.41 -26.27 3.58
CA LEU A 346 10.34 -26.32 4.72
C LEU A 346 11.04 -27.67 4.80
N THR A 347 12.35 -27.64 5.05
CA THR A 347 13.14 -28.81 5.40
C THR A 347 13.41 -28.82 6.91
N LEU A 348 13.49 -30.00 7.53
CA LEU A 348 14.00 -30.13 8.89
C LEU A 348 15.44 -30.64 8.83
N ASP A 349 16.39 -29.76 9.14
CA ASP A 349 17.81 -30.08 9.11
C ASP A 349 18.31 -30.36 10.52
N PHE A 350 19.10 -31.41 10.72
CA PHE A 350 19.68 -31.76 12.02
C PHE A 350 20.92 -32.64 11.88
N ASP A 351 21.75 -32.65 12.92
CA ASP A 351 22.98 -33.42 12.99
C ASP A 351 22.75 -34.77 13.70
N CYS A 352 23.40 -35.81 13.20
CA CYS A 352 23.47 -37.14 13.81
C CYS A 352 24.92 -37.56 14.07
N ASP A 353 25.27 -37.83 15.34
CA ASP A 353 26.55 -38.42 15.72
C ASP A 353 26.45 -39.95 15.71
N LEU A 354 26.96 -40.58 14.65
CA LEU A 354 26.92 -42.03 14.48
C LEU A 354 28.15 -42.74 15.07
N THR A 355 29.09 -42.03 15.71
CA THR A 355 30.30 -42.65 16.30
C THR A 355 29.98 -43.70 17.37
N LYS A 356 28.80 -43.60 17.98
CA LYS A 356 28.30 -44.52 19.02
C LYS A 356 27.53 -45.71 18.45
N ILE A 357 27.28 -45.76 17.14
CA ILE A 357 26.56 -46.86 16.49
C ILE A 357 27.54 -47.99 16.17
N LYS A 358 27.33 -49.16 16.77
CA LYS A 358 28.08 -50.38 16.42
C LYS A 358 27.52 -50.96 15.12
N ALA A 359 28.33 -50.97 14.06
CA ALA A 359 28.03 -51.72 12.85
C ALA A 359 28.63 -53.13 12.98
N GLU A 360 27.80 -54.18 12.99
CA GLU A 360 28.29 -55.57 13.08
C GLU A 360 28.83 -56.08 11.73
N ASN A 361 28.30 -55.59 10.60
CA ASN A 361 28.79 -55.80 9.24
C ASN A 361 28.33 -54.62 8.33
N GLY A 362 29.20 -53.65 8.04
CA GLY A 362 28.89 -52.52 7.14
C GLY A 362 29.30 -51.15 7.68
N SER A 363 28.92 -50.08 7.00
CA SER A 363 29.14 -48.70 7.46
C SER A 363 28.14 -48.32 8.56
N PRO A 364 28.55 -47.55 9.60
CA PRO A 364 27.60 -46.97 10.57
C PRO A 364 26.47 -46.18 9.91
N LEU A 365 26.74 -45.59 8.74
CA LEU A 365 25.76 -44.86 7.93
C LEU A 365 24.67 -45.79 7.37
N ASP A 366 25.06 -46.96 6.84
CA ASP A 366 24.12 -47.93 6.28
C ASP A 366 23.23 -48.51 7.37
N THR A 367 23.83 -48.85 8.52
CA THR A 367 23.08 -49.31 9.72
C THR A 367 22.09 -48.26 10.20
N PHE A 368 22.48 -46.98 10.17
CA PHE A 368 21.58 -45.87 10.50
C PHE A 368 20.40 -45.81 9.54
N LYS A 369 20.65 -45.83 8.23
CA LYS A 369 19.60 -45.76 7.20
C LYS A 369 18.64 -46.95 7.27
N GLU A 370 19.15 -48.18 7.40
CA GLU A 370 18.32 -49.38 7.54
C GLU A 370 17.39 -49.30 8.75
N LYS A 371 17.90 -48.84 9.90
CA LYS A 371 17.07 -48.65 11.09
C LYS A 371 16.00 -47.58 10.90
N ILE A 372 16.34 -46.44 10.30
CA ILE A 372 15.35 -45.39 10.00
C ILE A 372 14.26 -45.93 9.05
N LEU A 373 14.63 -46.70 8.02
CA LEU A 373 13.69 -47.32 7.08
C LEU A 373 12.85 -48.44 7.71
N SER A 374 13.32 -49.06 8.79
CA SER A 374 12.57 -50.10 9.53
C SER A 374 11.41 -49.54 10.35
N LEU A 375 11.35 -48.22 10.53
CA LEU A 375 10.27 -47.59 11.28
C LEU A 375 8.92 -47.79 10.58
N PRO A 376 7.82 -48.00 11.33
CA PRO A 376 6.48 -48.15 10.74
C PRO A 376 6.07 -46.93 9.92
N LYS A 377 5.17 -47.14 8.95
CA LYS A 377 4.50 -46.05 8.22
C LYS A 377 3.93 -45.00 9.18
N ASN A 378 4.01 -43.72 8.79
CA ASN A 378 3.61 -42.55 9.59
C ASN A 378 4.50 -42.31 10.82
N SER A 379 5.71 -42.86 10.83
CA SER A 379 6.67 -42.55 11.90
C SER A 379 7.19 -41.12 11.82
N PHE A 380 7.33 -40.55 10.64
CA PHE A 380 7.68 -39.15 10.44
C PHE A 380 6.52 -38.42 9.78
N SER A 381 6.44 -37.10 9.98
CA SER A 381 5.55 -36.26 9.18
C SER A 381 6.08 -36.18 7.76
N ASP A 382 5.17 -36.01 6.79
CA ASP A 382 5.56 -35.76 5.40
C ASP A 382 6.45 -34.52 5.31
N GLY A 383 7.47 -34.60 4.44
CA GLY A 383 8.44 -33.53 4.21
C GLY A 383 9.86 -34.05 4.00
N ILE A 384 10.80 -33.11 3.96
CA ILE A 384 12.21 -33.38 3.69
C ILE A 384 13.01 -33.16 4.97
N TYR A 385 13.81 -34.16 5.33
CA TYR A 385 14.69 -34.14 6.49
C TYR A 385 16.14 -34.20 6.00
N ASN A 386 16.93 -33.15 6.23
CA ASN A 386 18.34 -33.15 5.86
C ASN A 386 19.17 -33.58 7.06
N ILE A 387 19.60 -34.85 7.04
CA ILE A 387 20.28 -35.46 8.17
C ILE A 387 21.79 -35.41 7.95
N SER A 388 22.50 -34.57 8.69
CA SER A 388 23.95 -34.45 8.62
C SER A 388 24.62 -35.44 9.58
N CYS A 389 25.07 -36.57 9.04
CA CYS A 389 25.68 -37.66 9.79
C CYS A 389 27.20 -37.49 9.90
N SER A 390 27.74 -37.58 11.10
CA SER A 390 29.19 -37.61 11.37
C SER A 390 29.60 -38.97 11.94
N TYR A 391 30.63 -39.60 11.37
CA TYR A 391 31.08 -40.93 11.78
C TYR A 391 32.55 -41.19 11.43
N ASP A 392 33.16 -42.17 12.10
CA ASP A 392 34.52 -42.63 11.80
C ASP A 392 34.46 -43.91 10.96
N GLU A 393 35.20 -43.93 9.86
CA GLU A 393 35.38 -45.11 9.02
C GLU A 393 36.86 -45.31 8.73
N ASN A 394 37.43 -46.43 9.19
CA ASN A 394 38.86 -46.74 9.09
C ASN A 394 39.79 -45.64 9.65
N GLY A 395 39.36 -44.96 10.71
CA GLY A 395 40.12 -43.87 11.35
C GLY A 395 40.01 -42.50 10.67
N ILE A 396 39.15 -42.38 9.65
CA ILE A 396 38.87 -41.12 8.95
C ILE A 396 37.49 -40.62 9.37
N LYS A 397 37.42 -39.39 9.87
CA LYS A 397 36.17 -38.67 10.14
C LYS A 397 35.48 -38.33 8.82
N LYS A 398 34.26 -38.82 8.65
CA LYS A 398 33.39 -38.53 7.51
C LYS A 398 32.19 -37.73 7.97
N LYS A 399 31.77 -36.79 7.12
CA LYS A 399 30.52 -36.05 7.27
C LYS A 399 29.73 -36.16 5.98
N VAL A 400 28.50 -36.64 6.10
CA VAL A 400 27.62 -36.90 4.95
C VAL A 400 26.24 -36.37 5.28
N THR A 401 25.64 -35.62 4.36
CA THR A 401 24.24 -35.22 4.45
C THR A 401 23.39 -36.23 3.68
N CYS A 402 22.42 -36.81 4.38
CA CYS A 402 21.48 -37.80 3.86
C CYS A 402 20.08 -37.17 3.80
N PRO A 403 19.61 -36.71 2.64
CA PRO A 403 18.23 -36.26 2.49
C PRO A 403 17.29 -37.46 2.65
N PHE A 404 16.37 -37.36 3.60
CA PHE A 404 15.32 -38.34 3.86
C PHE A 404 13.97 -37.71 3.56
N VAL A 405 13.28 -38.27 2.57
CA VAL A 405 12.02 -37.73 2.06
C VAL A 405 10.88 -38.63 2.50
N VAL A 406 9.85 -38.03 3.09
CA VAL A 406 8.66 -38.74 3.58
C VAL A 406 7.45 -38.25 2.78
N GLU A 407 6.79 -39.19 2.10
CA GLU A 407 5.60 -38.95 1.30
C GLU A 407 4.53 -39.97 1.67
N ASP A 408 3.32 -39.49 1.95
CA ASP A 408 2.20 -40.32 2.43
C ASP A 408 2.58 -41.21 3.62
N GLY A 409 3.46 -40.71 4.50
CA GLY A 409 3.97 -41.40 5.67
C GLY A 409 5.01 -42.50 5.39
N VAL A 410 5.48 -42.67 4.15
CA VAL A 410 6.54 -43.62 3.77
C VAL A 410 7.83 -42.85 3.48
N GLY A 411 8.91 -43.23 4.16
CA GLY A 411 10.21 -42.59 4.02
C GLY A 411 11.14 -43.32 3.06
N HIS A 412 11.92 -42.56 2.30
CA HIS A 412 13.04 -43.07 1.51
C HIS A 412 14.22 -42.10 1.56
N PHE A 413 15.44 -42.61 1.40
CA PHE A 413 16.64 -41.77 1.30
C PHE A 413 16.92 -41.42 -0.16
N GLU A 414 17.26 -40.16 -0.42
CA GLU A 414 17.82 -39.73 -1.69
C GLU A 414 19.35 -39.88 -1.70
N LYS A 415 20.00 -39.39 -2.77
CA LYS A 415 21.45 -39.51 -2.94
C LYS A 415 22.20 -38.69 -1.88
N ASP A 416 23.18 -39.33 -1.25
CA ASP A 416 24.05 -38.69 -0.27
C ASP A 416 24.86 -37.54 -0.87
N VAL A 417 25.02 -36.48 -0.07
CA VAL A 417 25.90 -35.36 -0.37
C VAL A 417 27.08 -35.42 0.60
N ILE A 418 28.27 -35.71 0.06
CA ILE A 418 29.50 -35.78 0.85
C ILE A 418 30.02 -34.35 1.06
N GLU A 419 30.02 -33.89 2.30
CA GLU A 419 30.78 -32.69 2.68
C GLU A 419 32.25 -33.14 2.80
N GLY A 420 33.13 -32.62 1.94
CA GLY A 420 34.47 -33.16 1.70
C GLY A 420 35.27 -33.53 2.97
N ASN A 421 36.11 -34.56 2.85
CA ASN A 421 36.95 -35.09 3.93
C ASN A 421 37.68 -33.95 4.65
N GLN A 422 37.46 -33.79 5.96
CA GLN A 422 38.37 -33.01 6.79
C GLN A 422 39.69 -33.81 6.90
N THR A 423 40.61 -33.58 5.98
CA THR A 423 42.01 -33.97 6.14
C THR A 423 42.59 -33.16 7.30
N ASN A 424 43.06 -33.86 8.33
CA ASN A 424 43.79 -33.28 9.47
C ASN A 424 44.93 -32.36 9.05
#